data_AF-A0A9E3UX00-F1
#
_entry.id   AF-A0A9E3UX00-F1
#
_cell.length_a   1.000
_cell.length_b   1.000
_cell.length_c   1.000
_cell.angle_alpha   90.00
_cell.angle_beta   90.00
_cell.angle_gamma   90.00
#
_symmetry.space_group_name_H-M   'P 1'
#
loop_
_entity.id
_entity.type
_entity.pdbx_description
1 polymer ?
#
loop_
_entity_poly.entity_id
_entity_poly.type
_entity_poly.pdbx_seq_one_letter_code
_entity_poly.pdbx_strand_id
1 'polypeptide(L)'
;MRPPFLPHPGLVVALILSPAAGRAFESVQITGVPDYAWHAGCFGTATGNLMGFWDRHGFPDFYTGPTAGGVAPLDSFGANRGIVSLWASEAGVDGRPLLQPGHMDNYYVHYESVSEDPYRILGRPEHPPDCIGDFIGLSQRKWASLADECEGNIDAYAFNFFDRQGHRRDNYTPTDAHGLPIPDIQSGLRAWTRSRGYEADTFSQLSDFNPDGLLSGQGFTFQDLRAEIDRGYPVLLFMQPFGRFSRTVAGRPNQNPLIHALLAYGYLIDHDGTPYVRYRTSWASGDLQFSAWTSASWTPNGELNLPLRGVIGYRPLPRIVAWSRTAGALHFAWHGPLATLRDDVSESDFPAHRYVVERSPSLDHPVWEPITGPVAMLEIELPDCCPAPSFFRVRLLDPTE
;
A
#
# COMPACT_ATOMS: atom_id res chain seq x y z
N MET A 1 -63.43 -1.94 -67.46
CA MET A 1 -64.22 -2.72 -66.49
C MET A 1 -63.25 -3.28 -65.46
N ARG A 2 -63.35 -2.81 -64.19
CA ARG A 2 -62.47 -3.01 -63.01
C ARG A 2 -60.99 -2.58 -63.13
N PRO A 3 -60.50 -1.65 -62.27
CA PRO A 3 -59.10 -1.26 -62.24
C PRO A 3 -58.24 -2.27 -61.44
N PRO A 4 -56.92 -2.36 -61.71
CA PRO A 4 -56.01 -3.21 -60.95
C PRO A 4 -55.74 -2.63 -59.54
N PHE A 5 -55.91 -3.48 -58.53
CA PHE A 5 -55.56 -3.21 -57.14
C PHE A 5 -54.03 -3.05 -57.00
N LEU A 6 -53.59 -1.90 -56.50
CA LEU A 6 -52.22 -1.69 -56.01
C LEU A 6 -52.12 -2.19 -54.55
N PRO A 7 -51.18 -3.07 -54.20
CA PRO A 7 -50.94 -3.43 -52.81
C PRO A 7 -50.29 -2.26 -52.06
N HIS A 8 -50.83 -1.92 -50.88
CA HIS A 8 -50.27 -0.92 -49.98
C HIS A 8 -48.91 -1.40 -49.42
N PRO A 9 -47.90 -0.51 -49.30
CA PRO A 9 -46.67 -0.84 -48.61
C PRO A 9 -46.96 -0.99 -47.11
N GLY A 10 -46.76 -2.20 -46.60
CA GLY A 10 -46.80 -2.49 -45.16
C GLY A 10 -45.64 -1.76 -44.46
N LEU A 11 -45.98 -0.90 -43.51
CA LEU A 11 -45.04 -0.27 -42.60
C LEU A 11 -44.47 -1.36 -41.67
N VAL A 12 -43.25 -1.81 -41.94
CA VAL A 12 -42.49 -2.68 -41.02
C VAL A 12 -41.89 -1.79 -39.94
N VAL A 13 -42.52 -1.76 -38.76
CA VAL A 13 -41.92 -1.19 -37.56
C VAL A 13 -40.90 -2.20 -37.04
N ALA A 14 -39.63 -1.99 -37.39
CA ALA A 14 -38.54 -2.72 -36.76
C ALA A 14 -38.37 -2.19 -35.33
N LEU A 15 -38.86 -2.95 -34.36
CA LEU A 15 -38.58 -2.71 -32.94
C LEU A 15 -37.09 -3.05 -32.71
N ILE A 16 -36.23 -2.04 -32.74
CA ILE A 16 -34.83 -2.20 -32.30
C ILE A 16 -34.87 -2.29 -30.78
N LEU A 17 -35.02 -3.52 -30.27
CA LEU A 17 -34.68 -3.84 -28.89
C LEU A 17 -33.17 -3.63 -28.77
N SER A 18 -32.76 -2.45 -28.31
CA SER A 18 -31.41 -2.28 -27.79
C SER A 18 -31.29 -3.28 -26.65
N PRO A 19 -30.34 -4.24 -26.68
CA PRO A 19 -30.05 -4.99 -25.49
C PRO A 19 -29.70 -3.95 -24.42
N ALA A 20 -30.42 -3.94 -23.30
CA ALA A 20 -29.93 -3.28 -22.12
C ALA A 20 -28.51 -3.82 -21.93
N ALA A 21 -27.50 -2.97 -22.11
CA ALA A 21 -26.12 -3.36 -21.91
C ALA A 21 -26.04 -3.80 -20.45
N GLY A 22 -26.06 -5.12 -20.22
CA GLY A 22 -25.73 -5.68 -18.92
C GLY A 22 -24.37 -5.10 -18.56
N ARG A 23 -24.26 -4.46 -17.40
CA ARG A 23 -22.97 -3.94 -16.94
C ARG A 23 -21.99 -5.11 -16.90
N ALA A 24 -20.78 -4.86 -17.43
CA ALA A 24 -19.74 -5.87 -17.45
C ALA A 24 -19.35 -6.25 -16.02
N PHE A 25 -19.27 -7.55 -15.76
CA PHE A 25 -18.62 -8.08 -14.56
C PHE A 25 -17.11 -7.87 -14.72
N GLU A 26 -16.46 -7.31 -13.71
CA GLU A 26 -15.02 -7.07 -13.71
C GLU A 26 -14.42 -7.67 -12.44
N SER A 27 -13.27 -8.33 -12.54
CA SER A 27 -12.54 -8.87 -11.38
C SER A 27 -11.04 -8.79 -11.64
N VAL A 28 -10.38 -7.81 -11.03
CA VAL A 28 -8.95 -7.55 -11.22
C VAL A 28 -8.23 -7.64 -9.89
N GLN A 29 -7.05 -8.26 -9.88
CA GLN A 29 -6.21 -8.39 -8.69
C GLN A 29 -4.71 -8.28 -9.02
N ILE A 30 -3.94 -7.84 -8.03
CA ILE A 30 -2.48 -7.92 -8.01
C ILE A 30 -2.09 -9.32 -7.52
N THR A 31 -1.29 -10.04 -8.29
CA THR A 31 -0.85 -11.39 -7.90
C THR A 31 0.41 -11.33 -7.02
N GLY A 32 0.66 -12.37 -6.24
CA GLY A 32 1.90 -12.48 -5.45
C GLY A 32 1.95 -11.64 -4.17
N VAL A 33 0.84 -11.03 -3.76
CA VAL A 33 0.73 -10.41 -2.43
C VAL A 33 0.97 -11.50 -1.35
N PRO A 34 1.63 -11.21 -0.23
CA PRO A 34 1.73 -12.10 0.94
C PRO A 34 0.52 -12.08 1.89
N ASP A 35 0.27 -13.17 2.61
CA ASP A 35 -0.85 -13.34 3.54
C ASP A 35 -0.33 -13.75 4.93
N TYR A 36 0.26 -12.79 5.63
CA TYR A 36 0.84 -13.04 6.94
C TYR A 36 -0.22 -13.16 8.03
N ALA A 37 0.02 -14.08 8.95
CA ALA A 37 -0.73 -14.20 10.18
C ALA A 37 -0.33 -13.08 11.15
N TRP A 38 -1.27 -12.75 12.03
CA TRP A 38 -1.11 -11.67 12.99
C TRP A 38 0.15 -11.83 13.84
N HIS A 39 0.95 -10.76 13.93
CA HIS A 39 2.04 -10.69 14.89
C HIS A 39 2.24 -9.25 15.38
N ALA A 40 2.07 -9.04 16.69
CA ALA A 40 2.35 -7.79 17.40
C ALA A 40 1.66 -6.53 16.85
N GLY A 41 0.54 -6.69 16.15
CA GLY A 41 -0.28 -5.59 15.65
C GLY A 41 -0.70 -5.74 14.20
N CYS A 42 -1.92 -5.29 13.90
CA CYS A 42 -2.50 -5.42 12.56
C CYS A 42 -1.73 -4.54 11.56
N PHE A 43 -1.43 -3.28 11.91
CA PHE A 43 -0.67 -2.43 11.00
C PHE A 43 0.76 -2.90 10.77
N GLY A 44 1.44 -3.45 11.77
CA GLY A 44 2.73 -4.13 11.56
C GLY A 44 2.61 -5.26 10.55
N THR A 45 1.61 -6.14 10.73
CA THR A 45 1.39 -7.28 9.84
C THR A 45 0.97 -6.86 8.41
N ALA A 46 0.03 -5.93 8.25
CA ALA A 46 -0.44 -5.46 6.95
C ALA A 46 0.63 -4.68 6.18
N THR A 47 1.44 -3.87 6.87
CA THR A 47 2.62 -3.23 6.25
C THR A 47 3.70 -4.25 5.92
N GLY A 48 3.83 -5.31 6.73
CA GLY A 48 4.59 -6.52 6.39
C GLY A 48 4.13 -7.13 5.06
N ASN A 49 2.82 -7.37 4.86
CA ASN A 49 2.29 -7.86 3.59
C ASN A 49 2.66 -6.92 2.43
N LEU A 50 2.48 -5.61 2.62
CA LEU A 50 2.81 -4.60 1.60
C LEU A 50 4.30 -4.61 1.22
N MET A 51 5.20 -4.62 2.21
CA MET A 51 6.64 -4.57 1.94
C MET A 51 7.20 -5.91 1.49
N GLY A 52 6.66 -7.02 1.99
CA GLY A 52 6.96 -8.35 1.49
C GLY A 52 6.51 -8.55 0.05
N PHE A 53 5.42 -7.89 -0.38
CA PHE A 53 5.06 -7.82 -1.79
C PHE A 53 6.14 -7.07 -2.59
N TRP A 54 6.49 -5.84 -2.21
CA TRP A 54 7.47 -5.06 -2.97
C TRP A 54 8.86 -5.67 -3.00
N ASP A 55 9.27 -6.39 -1.95
CA ASP A 55 10.49 -7.19 -1.92
C ASP A 55 10.57 -8.16 -3.11
N ARG A 56 9.47 -8.86 -3.37
CA ARG A 56 9.36 -9.82 -4.48
C ARG A 56 9.09 -9.17 -5.83
N HIS A 57 8.67 -7.91 -5.83
CA HIS A 57 8.14 -7.20 -7.00
C HIS A 57 8.94 -5.92 -7.30
N GLY A 58 10.27 -6.07 -7.28
CA GLY A 58 11.21 -5.08 -7.83
C GLY A 58 12.08 -4.34 -6.82
N PHE A 59 12.00 -4.68 -5.53
CA PHE A 59 12.78 -4.07 -4.45
C PHE A 59 13.42 -5.12 -3.51
N PRO A 60 14.35 -5.95 -3.99
CA PRO A 60 14.84 -7.17 -3.32
C PRO A 60 15.59 -6.99 -1.99
N ASP A 61 15.75 -5.77 -1.49
CA ASP A 61 16.40 -5.47 -0.19
C ASP A 61 15.41 -4.95 0.85
N PHE A 62 14.11 -5.00 0.56
CA PHE A 62 13.06 -4.63 1.50
C PHE A 62 13.02 -5.62 2.67
N TYR A 63 13.09 -6.92 2.37
CA TYR A 63 13.37 -7.94 3.36
C TYR A 63 14.83 -8.37 3.26
N THR A 64 15.50 -8.46 4.42
CA THR A 64 16.90 -8.91 4.53
C THR A 64 17.08 -9.84 5.72
N GLY A 65 15.96 -10.37 6.24
CA GLY A 65 15.96 -11.26 7.40
C GLY A 65 16.41 -12.68 7.05
N PRO A 66 16.54 -13.54 8.07
CA PRO A 66 17.16 -14.86 7.92
C PRO A 66 16.25 -15.90 7.23
N THR A 67 14.97 -15.58 7.03
CA THR A 67 13.97 -16.51 6.48
C THR A 67 14.05 -16.57 4.96
N ALA A 68 13.73 -17.73 4.38
CA ALA A 68 13.55 -17.89 2.93
C ALA A 68 14.71 -17.33 2.07
N GLY A 69 15.94 -17.41 2.58
CA GLY A 69 17.13 -16.94 1.88
C GLY A 69 17.21 -15.42 1.70
N GLY A 70 16.52 -14.65 2.54
CA GLY A 70 16.48 -13.19 2.45
C GLY A 70 15.40 -12.66 1.52
N VAL A 71 14.54 -13.51 0.95
CA VAL A 71 13.39 -13.09 0.14
C VAL A 71 12.11 -13.24 0.96
N ALA A 72 11.26 -12.23 0.96
CA ALA A 72 10.00 -12.28 1.70
C ALA A 72 9.14 -13.48 1.23
N PRO A 73 8.75 -14.41 2.13
CA PRO A 73 7.84 -15.49 1.80
C PRO A 73 6.42 -14.97 1.59
N LEU A 74 5.53 -15.80 1.02
CA LEU A 74 4.12 -15.45 0.82
C LEU A 74 3.24 -15.70 2.06
N ASP A 75 3.79 -16.37 3.08
CA ASP A 75 3.11 -16.69 4.34
C ASP A 75 4.07 -16.53 5.53
N SER A 76 3.56 -16.63 6.75
CA SER A 76 4.35 -16.52 7.99
C SER A 76 4.32 -17.80 8.83
N PHE A 77 4.13 -18.97 8.20
CA PHE A 77 3.97 -20.25 8.88
C PHE A 77 5.20 -21.14 8.78
N GLY A 78 5.31 -22.12 9.68
CA GLY A 78 6.39 -23.13 9.63
C GLY A 78 7.79 -22.50 9.58
N ALA A 79 8.54 -22.79 8.51
CA ALA A 79 9.87 -22.24 8.27
C ALA A 79 9.85 -20.72 8.00
N ASN A 80 8.70 -20.14 7.67
CA ASN A 80 8.55 -18.74 7.34
C ASN A 80 8.29 -17.83 8.54
N ARG A 81 8.21 -18.37 9.76
CA ARG A 81 7.88 -17.60 10.98
C ARG A 81 8.79 -16.39 11.22
N GLY A 82 10.05 -16.45 10.79
CA GLY A 82 10.99 -15.35 10.95
C GLY A 82 10.73 -14.14 10.04
N ILE A 83 9.74 -14.18 9.13
CA ILE A 83 9.33 -13.01 8.35
C ILE A 83 8.84 -11.85 9.23
N VAL A 84 8.37 -12.14 10.45
CA VAL A 84 7.93 -11.13 11.41
C VAL A 84 9.00 -10.08 11.72
N SER A 85 10.29 -10.41 11.54
CA SER A 85 11.39 -9.47 11.69
C SER A 85 11.32 -8.25 10.77
N LEU A 86 10.56 -8.37 9.68
CA LEU A 86 10.31 -7.25 8.76
C LEU A 86 9.59 -6.10 9.48
N TRP A 87 8.69 -6.39 10.43
CA TRP A 87 7.92 -5.37 11.15
C TRP A 87 8.07 -5.38 12.68
N ALA A 88 8.60 -6.45 13.27
CA ALA A 88 8.73 -6.64 14.70
C ALA A 88 10.06 -7.35 15.03
N SER A 89 11.17 -6.60 15.04
CA SER A 89 12.49 -7.16 15.35
C SER A 89 12.60 -7.63 16.82
N GLU A 90 13.29 -8.73 17.08
CA GLU A 90 13.37 -9.37 18.41
C GLU A 90 14.66 -10.16 18.64
N ALA A 91 15.22 -10.06 19.84
CA ALA A 91 16.54 -10.59 20.16
C ALA A 91 16.54 -12.12 20.06
N GLY A 92 17.43 -12.69 19.26
CA GLY A 92 17.54 -14.14 19.09
C GLY A 92 16.45 -14.78 18.24
N VAL A 93 15.54 -14.01 17.64
CA VAL A 93 14.46 -14.53 16.77
C VAL A 93 14.78 -14.31 15.30
N ASP A 94 15.27 -13.12 14.95
CA ASP A 94 15.43 -12.63 13.58
C ASP A 94 16.90 -12.63 13.09
N GLY A 95 17.74 -13.48 13.69
CA GLY A 95 19.18 -13.50 13.44
C GLY A 95 19.95 -12.43 14.22
N ARG A 96 19.25 -11.53 14.93
CA ARG A 96 19.89 -10.58 15.84
C ARG A 96 20.43 -11.28 17.09
N PRO A 97 21.62 -10.89 17.61
CA PRO A 97 22.17 -11.43 18.85
C PRO A 97 21.23 -11.28 20.05
N LEU A 98 21.23 -12.27 20.95
CA LEU A 98 20.41 -12.31 22.18
C LEU A 98 20.55 -11.09 23.09
N LEU A 99 21.67 -10.36 23.01
CA LEU A 99 21.97 -9.20 23.86
C LEU A 99 21.78 -7.86 23.16
N GLN A 100 21.33 -7.86 21.91
CA GLN A 100 20.97 -6.65 21.19
C GLN A 100 19.44 -6.58 21.24
N PRO A 101 18.81 -5.59 21.90
CA PRO A 101 17.35 -5.39 21.90
C PRO A 101 16.82 -4.79 20.59
N GLY A 102 15.51 -4.89 20.38
CA GLY A 102 14.79 -4.56 19.15
C GLY A 102 13.42 -4.03 19.43
N HIS A 103 12.57 -4.04 18.42
CA HIS A 103 11.22 -3.52 18.52
C HIS A 103 10.41 -4.20 19.63
N MET A 104 10.32 -5.53 19.59
CA MET A 104 9.56 -6.29 20.57
C MET A 104 10.15 -6.14 21.97
N ASP A 105 11.48 -6.23 22.09
CA ASP A 105 12.17 -6.10 23.38
C ASP A 105 12.08 -4.71 24.01
N ASN A 106 11.87 -3.67 23.20
CA ASN A 106 11.82 -2.29 23.67
C ASN A 106 10.41 -1.80 23.93
N TYR A 107 9.42 -2.21 23.14
CA TYR A 107 8.11 -1.56 23.09
C TYR A 107 6.95 -2.49 23.41
N TYR A 108 7.08 -3.80 23.25
CA TYR A 108 5.94 -4.72 23.38
C TYR A 108 5.99 -5.58 24.65
N VAL A 109 4.86 -5.70 25.33
CA VAL A 109 4.59 -6.57 26.48
C VAL A 109 3.52 -7.59 26.12
N HIS A 110 2.32 -7.13 25.75
CA HIS A 110 1.20 -7.94 25.29
C HIS A 110 0.12 -7.06 24.67
N TYR A 111 -0.74 -7.63 23.83
CA TYR A 111 -1.84 -6.94 23.16
C TYR A 111 -2.62 -5.99 24.10
N GLU A 112 -2.74 -4.72 23.70
CA GLU A 112 -3.42 -3.65 24.45
C GLU A 112 -2.84 -3.29 25.82
N SER A 113 -1.60 -3.71 26.13
CA SER A 113 -0.91 -3.20 27.31
C SER A 113 -0.78 -1.68 27.25
N VAL A 114 -1.17 -1.04 28.35
CA VAL A 114 -0.99 0.39 28.58
C VAL A 114 0.20 0.68 29.50
N SER A 115 1.08 -0.31 29.69
CA SER A 115 2.26 -0.19 30.56
C SER A 115 3.28 0.80 29.98
N GLU A 116 4.30 1.18 30.74
CA GLU A 116 5.44 1.88 30.13
C GLU A 116 6.21 0.94 29.22
N ASP A 117 6.79 1.48 28.14
CA ASP A 117 7.59 0.70 27.19
C ASP A 117 8.75 -0.02 27.93
N PRO A 118 8.99 -1.32 27.67
CA PRO A 118 10.03 -2.12 28.32
C PRO A 118 11.41 -1.45 28.42
N TYR A 119 11.85 -0.73 27.38
CA TYR A 119 13.16 -0.06 27.41
C TYR A 119 13.26 0.97 28.54
N ARG A 120 12.16 1.69 28.84
CA ARG A 120 12.10 2.67 29.93
C ARG A 120 12.10 2.01 31.29
N ILE A 121 11.30 0.96 31.47
CA ILE A 121 11.23 0.19 32.72
C ILE A 121 12.61 -0.37 33.08
N LEU A 122 13.34 -0.84 32.07
CA LEU A 122 14.67 -1.43 32.23
C LEU A 122 15.82 -0.41 32.22
N GLY A 123 15.54 0.88 32.04
CA GLY A 123 16.56 1.94 31.99
C GLY A 123 17.56 1.77 30.85
N ARG A 124 17.15 1.17 29.72
CA ARG A 124 17.98 0.94 28.54
C ARG A 124 17.78 2.07 27.52
N PRO A 125 18.78 2.40 26.68
CA PRO A 125 18.53 3.23 25.51
C PRO A 125 17.61 2.49 24.51
N GLU A 126 16.87 3.25 23.70
CA GLU A 126 16.18 2.70 22.54
C GLU A 126 17.21 2.11 21.56
N HIS A 127 16.84 1.06 20.86
CA HIS A 127 17.65 0.52 19.77
C HIS A 127 17.50 1.43 18.54
N PRO A 128 18.50 1.47 17.64
CA PRO A 128 18.35 2.15 16.36
C PRO A 128 17.22 1.53 15.52
N PRO A 129 16.34 2.31 14.88
CA PRO A 129 15.27 1.77 14.04
C PRO A 129 15.76 0.81 12.95
N ASP A 130 15.17 -0.39 12.85
CA ASP A 130 15.58 -1.39 11.87
C ASP A 130 14.42 -2.18 11.21
N CYS A 131 13.26 -2.26 11.86
CA CYS A 131 12.05 -2.90 11.32
C CYS A 131 10.94 -1.88 11.06
N ILE A 132 9.94 -2.23 10.25
CA ILE A 132 8.84 -1.31 9.89
C ILE A 132 8.16 -0.73 11.14
N GLY A 133 7.96 -1.53 12.18
CA GLY A 133 7.36 -1.13 13.45
C GLY A 133 8.03 0.09 14.07
N ASP A 134 9.35 0.22 13.98
CA ASP A 134 10.08 1.37 14.52
C ASP A 134 9.74 2.67 13.80
N PHE A 135 9.59 2.58 12.47
CA PHE A 135 9.35 3.73 11.62
C PHE A 135 7.88 4.16 11.61
N ILE A 136 6.92 3.23 11.78
CA ILE A 136 5.48 3.56 11.84
C ILE A 136 4.98 3.86 13.26
N GLY A 137 5.87 3.78 14.26
CA GLY A 137 5.56 4.02 15.67
C GLY A 137 4.73 2.90 16.32
N LEU A 138 4.78 1.67 15.81
CA LEU A 138 4.03 0.53 16.33
C LEU A 138 4.36 0.29 17.81
N SER A 139 3.35 0.15 18.66
CA SER A 139 3.49 -0.13 20.10
C SER A 139 4.36 0.87 20.89
N GLN A 140 4.66 2.04 20.35
CA GLN A 140 5.51 3.03 21.03
C GLN A 140 4.67 4.01 21.86
N ARG A 141 4.73 3.93 23.19
CA ARG A 141 3.91 4.75 24.09
C ARG A 141 4.57 6.07 24.51
N LYS A 142 5.34 6.68 23.61
CA LYS A 142 6.18 7.84 23.93
C LYS A 142 5.60 9.22 23.59
N TRP A 143 4.50 9.29 22.86
CA TRP A 143 3.89 10.57 22.47
C TRP A 143 2.77 10.98 23.41
N ALA A 144 2.80 12.24 23.86
CA ALA A 144 1.81 12.79 24.78
C ALA A 144 0.46 13.12 24.10
N SER A 145 0.46 13.40 22.79
CA SER A 145 -0.75 13.61 21.99
C SER A 145 -0.49 13.25 20.54
N LEU A 146 -1.38 12.45 19.95
CA LEU A 146 -1.43 12.13 18.54
C LEU A 146 -2.70 12.77 17.95
N ALA A 147 -2.54 13.92 17.28
CA ALA A 147 -3.62 14.70 16.67
C ALA A 147 -4.78 15.09 17.62
N ASP A 148 -4.50 15.21 18.92
CA ASP A 148 -5.52 15.38 19.97
C ASP A 148 -6.58 14.27 19.97
N GLU A 149 -6.25 13.10 19.42
CA GLU A 149 -7.10 11.91 19.37
C GLU A 149 -6.78 10.95 20.52
N CYS A 150 -5.52 10.59 20.67
CA CYS A 150 -5.04 9.62 21.66
C CYS A 150 -3.61 9.90 22.16
N GLU A 151 -3.22 9.23 23.24
CA GLU A 151 -1.92 9.32 23.90
C GLU A 151 -1.07 8.10 23.53
N GLY A 152 -0.04 8.33 22.73
CA GLY A 152 0.90 7.29 22.30
C GLY A 152 0.24 6.16 21.50
N ASN A 153 1.04 5.15 21.19
CA ASN A 153 0.55 3.90 20.63
C ASN A 153 0.70 2.81 21.68
N ILE A 154 -0.41 2.29 22.19
CA ILE A 154 -0.42 1.11 23.06
C ILE A 154 0.04 -0.12 22.29
N ASP A 155 0.42 -1.18 22.99
CA ASP A 155 0.89 -2.42 22.37
C ASP A 155 -0.08 -2.95 21.31
N ALA A 156 0.46 -3.25 20.13
CA ALA A 156 -0.23 -3.67 18.91
C ALA A 156 -0.95 -2.57 18.11
N TYR A 157 -0.77 -1.29 18.45
CA TYR A 157 -1.38 -0.15 17.77
C TYR A 157 -0.34 0.73 17.07
N ALA A 158 -0.78 1.39 15.99
CA ALA A 158 -0.05 2.44 15.30
C ALA A 158 -1.06 3.53 14.90
N PHE A 159 -0.57 4.72 14.54
CA PHE A 159 -1.41 5.87 14.23
C PHE A 159 -1.17 6.37 12.81
N ASN A 160 -2.18 7.00 12.21
CA ASN A 160 -2.03 7.71 10.94
C ASN A 160 -2.74 9.07 11.02
N PHE A 161 -2.07 10.13 10.57
CA PHE A 161 -2.65 11.46 10.55
C PHE A 161 -3.43 11.68 9.26
N PHE A 162 -4.75 11.83 9.38
CA PHE A 162 -5.64 12.16 8.27
C PHE A 162 -5.99 13.64 8.24
N ASP A 163 -6.31 14.16 7.06
CA ASP A 163 -7.00 15.43 6.93
C ASP A 163 -8.49 15.24 7.27
N ARG A 164 -8.97 15.92 8.31
CA ARG A 164 -10.38 15.81 8.73
C ARG A 164 -11.37 16.46 7.77
N GLN A 165 -10.90 17.19 6.77
CA GLN A 165 -11.76 17.69 5.68
C GLN A 165 -11.77 16.76 4.47
N GLY A 166 -11.09 15.61 4.54
CA GLY A 166 -11.03 14.60 3.49
C GLY A 166 -10.03 14.88 2.38
N HIS A 167 -9.22 15.93 2.50
CA HIS A 167 -8.17 16.21 1.54
C HIS A 167 -7.10 15.12 1.57
N ARG A 168 -6.58 14.78 0.40
CA ARG A 168 -5.43 13.90 0.27
C ARG A 168 -4.19 14.57 0.86
N ARG A 169 -3.45 13.83 1.68
CA ARG A 169 -2.18 14.26 2.26
C ARG A 169 -1.02 13.57 1.56
N ASP A 170 -0.49 14.19 0.52
CA ASP A 170 0.69 13.66 -0.17
C ASP A 170 1.97 13.93 0.61
N ASN A 171 2.76 12.88 0.82
CA ASN A 171 4.06 12.89 1.47
C ASN A 171 4.12 13.67 2.79
N TYR A 172 3.02 13.69 3.53
CA TYR A 172 2.90 14.39 4.78
C TYR A 172 3.82 13.77 5.85
N THR A 173 4.36 14.62 6.72
CA THR A 173 5.11 14.20 7.91
C THR A 173 4.59 15.03 9.08
N PRO A 174 3.89 14.41 10.04
CA PRO A 174 3.41 15.14 11.19
C PRO A 174 4.58 15.57 12.07
N THR A 175 4.41 16.68 12.76
CA THR A 175 5.38 17.19 13.73
C THR A 175 4.69 17.51 15.05
N ASP A 176 5.45 17.41 16.14
CA ASP A 176 4.99 17.82 17.46
C ASP A 176 5.04 19.35 17.63
N ALA A 177 4.68 19.84 18.83
CA ALA A 177 4.70 21.27 19.15
C ALA A 177 6.10 21.91 19.05
N HIS A 178 7.17 21.11 18.98
CA HIS A 178 8.55 21.55 18.82
C HIS A 178 9.05 21.41 17.37
N GLY A 179 8.20 20.98 16.44
CA GLY A 179 8.56 20.75 15.05
C GLY A 179 9.33 19.44 14.82
N LEU A 180 9.40 18.55 15.82
CA LEU A 180 10.04 17.25 15.67
C LEU A 180 9.09 16.27 14.99
N PRO A 181 9.58 15.45 14.04
CA PRO A 181 8.73 14.46 13.37
C PRO A 181 8.07 13.51 14.36
N ILE A 182 6.77 13.31 14.21
CA ILE A 182 6.02 12.23 14.86
C ILE A 182 5.89 11.10 13.84
N PRO A 183 6.43 9.90 14.12
CA PRO A 183 6.16 8.71 13.33
C PRO A 183 4.65 8.43 13.23
N ASP A 184 4.19 8.23 12.00
CA ASP A 184 2.87 7.68 11.71
C ASP A 184 3.00 6.67 10.56
N ILE A 185 1.95 5.93 10.23
CA ILE A 185 2.04 4.87 9.23
C ILE A 185 2.48 5.44 7.87
N GLN A 186 1.86 6.51 7.38
CA GLN A 186 2.22 7.10 6.09
C GLN A 186 3.70 7.56 6.03
N SER A 187 4.11 8.43 6.94
CA SER A 187 5.46 8.99 6.95
C SER A 187 6.52 7.94 7.32
N GLY A 188 6.14 6.99 8.16
CA GLY A 188 6.95 5.86 8.59
C GLY A 188 7.30 4.93 7.44
N LEU A 189 6.34 4.58 6.57
CA LEU A 189 6.63 3.77 5.38
C LEU A 189 7.66 4.47 4.49
N ARG A 190 7.52 5.78 4.27
CA ARG A 190 8.50 6.54 3.48
C ARG A 190 9.88 6.58 4.13
N ALA A 191 9.94 6.79 5.45
CA ALA A 191 11.19 6.81 6.20
C ALA A 191 11.88 5.44 6.21
N TRP A 192 11.11 4.36 6.35
CA TRP A 192 11.61 2.99 6.25
C TRP A 192 12.16 2.70 4.86
N THR A 193 11.45 3.07 3.79
CA THR A 193 11.93 2.89 2.40
C THR A 193 13.26 3.59 2.16
N ARG A 194 13.43 4.81 2.71
CA ARG A 194 14.71 5.55 2.69
C ARG A 194 15.82 4.85 3.45
N SER A 195 15.51 4.24 4.59
CA SER A 195 16.47 3.43 5.34
C SER A 195 16.98 2.22 4.55
N ARG A 196 16.16 1.72 3.61
CA ARG A 196 16.51 0.67 2.65
C ARG A 196 17.19 1.20 1.39
N GLY A 197 17.44 2.50 1.29
CA GLY A 197 18.09 3.15 0.15
C GLY A 197 17.16 3.43 -1.03
N TYR A 198 15.85 3.37 -0.85
CA TYR A 198 14.88 3.65 -1.91
C TYR A 198 14.07 4.91 -1.58
N GLU A 199 13.26 5.37 -2.54
CA GLU A 199 12.29 6.44 -2.32
C GLU A 199 10.88 5.92 -2.62
N ALA A 200 9.88 6.52 -1.99
CA ALA A 200 8.48 6.24 -2.25
C ALA A 200 7.64 7.49 -2.07
N ASP A 201 6.64 7.63 -2.93
CA ASP A 201 5.52 8.52 -2.68
C ASP A 201 4.49 7.83 -1.80
N THR A 202 3.92 8.58 -0.88
CA THR A 202 2.95 8.10 0.09
C THR A 202 1.80 9.09 0.19
N PHE A 203 0.60 8.61 0.42
CA PHE A 203 -0.52 9.48 0.75
C PHE A 203 -1.43 8.84 1.77
N SER A 204 -2.19 9.66 2.50
CA SER A 204 -3.36 9.19 3.24
C SER A 204 -4.55 10.08 2.98
N GLN A 205 -5.74 9.48 3.08
CA GLN A 205 -7.00 10.18 2.84
C GLN A 205 -8.15 9.42 3.51
N LEU A 206 -9.13 10.16 4.05
CA LEU A 206 -10.37 9.55 4.54
C LEU A 206 -11.18 8.98 3.36
N SER A 207 -11.97 7.92 3.59
CA SER A 207 -12.90 7.39 2.58
C SER A 207 -13.98 8.43 2.24
N ASP A 208 -14.48 8.42 1.01
CA ASP A 208 -15.52 9.34 0.50
C ASP A 208 -16.87 9.25 1.22
N PHE A 209 -17.11 8.16 1.96
CA PHE A 209 -18.28 7.96 2.81
C PHE A 209 -18.01 8.17 4.30
N ASN A 210 -16.83 8.67 4.69
CA ASN A 210 -16.54 8.96 6.09
C ASN A 210 -17.39 10.17 6.57
N PRO A 211 -18.18 10.05 7.65
CA PRO A 211 -19.02 11.15 8.11
C PRO A 211 -18.24 12.27 8.83
N ASP A 212 -16.95 12.08 9.14
CA ASP A 212 -16.14 13.06 9.87
C ASP A 212 -15.69 14.21 8.95
N GLY A 213 -16.39 15.35 9.03
CA GLY A 213 -15.92 16.63 8.51
C GLY A 213 -15.79 16.74 6.99
N LEU A 214 -16.19 15.72 6.23
CA LEU A 214 -16.07 15.72 4.77
C LEU A 214 -16.93 16.81 4.12
N LEU A 215 -16.28 17.64 3.32
CA LEU A 215 -17.00 18.44 2.33
C LEU A 215 -17.53 17.52 1.23
N SER A 216 -18.72 17.83 0.70
CA SER A 216 -19.31 17.06 -0.38
C SER A 216 -18.34 16.93 -1.56
N GLY A 217 -18.09 15.69 -2.00
CA GLY A 217 -17.17 15.39 -3.10
C GLY A 217 -15.70 15.25 -2.70
N GLN A 218 -15.36 15.27 -1.41
CA GLN A 218 -14.02 14.94 -0.91
C GLN A 218 -13.91 13.48 -0.45
N GLY A 219 -12.67 13.03 -0.25
CA GLY A 219 -12.34 11.68 0.21
C GLY A 219 -11.89 10.76 -0.91
N PHE A 220 -11.33 9.63 -0.52
CA PHE A 220 -10.86 8.59 -1.41
C PHE A 220 -12.05 7.73 -1.86
N THR A 221 -12.23 7.58 -3.16
CA THR A 221 -13.37 6.88 -3.76
C THR A 221 -13.01 5.46 -4.19
N PHE A 222 -14.02 4.66 -4.54
CA PHE A 222 -13.76 3.37 -5.19
C PHE A 222 -13.02 3.53 -6.53
N GLN A 223 -13.27 4.62 -7.27
CA GLN A 223 -12.57 4.87 -8.53
C GLN A 223 -11.08 5.13 -8.29
N ASP A 224 -10.73 5.82 -7.21
CA ASP A 224 -9.33 6.01 -6.81
C ASP A 224 -8.69 4.68 -6.42
N LEU A 225 -9.41 3.83 -5.66
CA LEU A 225 -8.93 2.48 -5.33
C LEU A 225 -8.64 1.67 -6.59
N ARG A 226 -9.61 1.63 -7.52
CA ARG A 226 -9.47 0.95 -8.80
C ARG A 226 -8.26 1.48 -9.56
N ALA A 227 -8.07 2.79 -9.62
CA ALA A 227 -6.93 3.39 -10.29
C ALA A 227 -5.57 2.99 -9.65
N GLU A 228 -5.49 2.88 -8.31
CA GLU A 228 -4.28 2.37 -7.66
C GLU A 228 -4.02 0.90 -8.00
N ILE A 229 -5.05 0.05 -7.98
CA ILE A 229 -4.94 -1.36 -8.34
C ILE A 229 -4.57 -1.53 -9.81
N ASP A 230 -5.21 -0.82 -10.74
CA ASP A 230 -4.92 -0.86 -12.18
C ASP A 230 -3.49 -0.37 -12.49
N ARG A 231 -2.91 0.43 -11.60
CA ARG A 231 -1.50 0.85 -11.62
C ARG A 231 -0.55 -0.12 -10.92
N GLY A 232 -1.04 -1.20 -10.33
CA GLY A 232 -0.24 -2.21 -9.65
C GLY A 232 0.16 -1.87 -8.22
N TYR A 233 -0.55 -0.94 -7.56
CA TYR A 233 -0.25 -0.53 -6.18
C TYR A 233 -1.29 -1.06 -5.19
N PRO A 234 -0.93 -1.99 -4.28
CA PRO A 234 -1.78 -2.35 -3.16
C PRO A 234 -2.03 -1.14 -2.24
N VAL A 235 -3.21 -1.09 -1.62
CA VAL A 235 -3.63 0.05 -0.77
C VAL A 235 -3.91 -0.44 0.64
N LEU A 236 -3.29 0.19 1.64
CA LEU A 236 -3.59 -0.10 3.04
C LEU A 236 -4.93 0.52 3.41
N LEU A 237 -5.76 -0.27 4.08
CA LEU A 237 -7.08 0.12 4.54
C LEU A 237 -7.04 0.33 6.06
N PHE A 238 -7.44 1.52 6.51
CA PHE A 238 -7.48 1.90 7.91
C PHE A 238 -8.90 1.73 8.46
N MET A 239 -9.11 0.67 9.23
CA MET A 239 -10.41 0.35 9.81
C MET A 239 -10.51 0.98 11.20
N GLN A 240 -11.55 1.78 11.45
CA GLN A 240 -11.79 2.42 12.75
C GLN A 240 -13.24 2.95 12.81
N PRO A 241 -13.94 2.92 13.96
CA PRO A 241 -15.23 3.57 14.08
C PRO A 241 -15.10 5.09 13.88
N PHE A 242 -15.87 5.66 12.95
CA PHE A 242 -15.73 7.06 12.49
C PHE A 242 -15.68 8.11 13.60
N GLY A 243 -16.51 7.98 14.64
CA GLY A 243 -16.60 8.94 15.75
C GLY A 243 -15.81 8.56 16.99
N ARG A 244 -14.99 7.50 16.96
CA ARG A 244 -14.20 7.06 18.11
C ARG A 244 -12.72 7.28 17.84
N PHE A 245 -12.18 8.37 18.37
CA PHE A 245 -10.77 8.77 18.23
C PHE A 245 -9.88 8.28 19.37
N SER A 246 -10.49 7.90 20.50
CA SER A 246 -9.83 7.21 21.60
C SER A 246 -10.83 6.41 22.44
N ARG A 247 -10.31 5.65 23.39
CA ARG A 247 -11.09 4.92 24.39
C ARG A 247 -10.32 4.79 25.70
N THR A 248 -11.03 4.38 26.75
CA THR A 248 -10.40 3.95 28.01
C THR A 248 -9.97 2.49 27.90
N VAL A 249 -8.71 2.19 28.22
CA VAL A 249 -8.15 0.82 28.26
C VAL A 249 -7.47 0.62 29.62
N ALA A 250 -7.81 -0.48 30.31
CA ALA A 250 -7.30 -0.78 31.65
C ALA A 250 -7.37 0.41 32.64
N GLY A 251 -8.45 1.20 32.57
CA GLY A 251 -8.67 2.37 33.43
C GLY A 251 -7.92 3.63 33.03
N ARG A 252 -7.09 3.61 31.97
CA ARG A 252 -6.41 4.80 31.42
C ARG A 252 -7.24 5.40 30.28
N PRO A 253 -7.62 6.70 30.35
CA PRO A 253 -8.35 7.37 29.27
C PRO A 253 -7.45 7.62 28.05
N ASN A 254 -8.03 8.14 26.96
CA ASN A 254 -7.31 8.64 25.78
C ASN A 254 -6.37 7.63 25.08
N GLN A 255 -6.60 6.33 25.22
CA GLN A 255 -5.80 5.32 24.51
C GLN A 255 -6.33 5.13 23.08
N ASN A 256 -5.53 4.53 22.19
CA ASN A 256 -5.91 4.33 20.80
C ASN A 256 -7.32 3.72 20.66
N PRO A 257 -8.13 4.20 19.69
CA PRO A 257 -9.42 3.60 19.42
C PRO A 257 -9.22 2.18 18.89
N LEU A 258 -10.27 1.37 18.86
CA LEU A 258 -10.17 0.07 18.20
C LEU A 258 -9.89 0.30 16.71
N ILE A 259 -8.81 -0.30 16.21
CA ILE A 259 -8.41 -0.21 14.80
C ILE A 259 -8.11 -1.60 14.23
N HIS A 260 -8.16 -1.71 12.92
CA HIS A 260 -7.65 -2.87 12.19
C HIS A 260 -7.03 -2.43 10.86
N ALA A 261 -6.15 -3.27 10.31
CA ALA A 261 -5.47 -3.00 9.07
C ALA A 261 -5.74 -4.13 8.08
N LEU A 262 -6.09 -3.76 6.86
CA LEU A 262 -6.24 -4.66 5.73
C LEU A 262 -5.33 -4.18 4.59
N LEU A 263 -5.04 -5.05 3.65
CA LEU A 263 -4.35 -4.71 2.40
C LEU A 263 -5.28 -5.00 1.22
N ALA A 264 -5.79 -3.95 0.59
CA ALA A 264 -6.52 -4.08 -0.67
C ALA A 264 -5.52 -4.39 -1.79
N TYR A 265 -5.83 -5.40 -2.59
CA TYR A 265 -4.99 -5.82 -3.70
C TYR A 265 -5.79 -6.14 -4.96
N GLY A 266 -7.10 -5.91 -4.95
CA GLY A 266 -7.96 -6.14 -6.08
C GLY A 266 -9.34 -5.53 -5.89
N TYR A 267 -10.16 -5.67 -6.90
CA TYR A 267 -11.55 -5.26 -6.86
C TYR A 267 -12.42 -6.19 -7.70
N LEU A 268 -13.72 -6.13 -7.44
CA LEU A 268 -14.76 -6.82 -8.17
C LEU A 268 -15.90 -5.83 -8.44
N ILE A 269 -16.42 -5.78 -9.66
CA ILE A 269 -17.68 -5.10 -9.98
C ILE A 269 -18.66 -6.21 -10.36
N ASP A 270 -19.67 -6.41 -9.52
CA ASP A 270 -20.67 -7.46 -9.73
C ASP A 270 -21.61 -7.10 -10.90
N HIS A 271 -22.43 -8.05 -11.35
CA HIS A 271 -23.35 -7.89 -12.48
C HIS A 271 -24.36 -6.75 -12.31
N ASP A 272 -24.70 -6.39 -11.06
CA ASP A 272 -25.57 -5.26 -10.74
C ASP A 272 -24.81 -3.90 -10.71
N GLY A 273 -23.50 -3.94 -10.87
CA GLY A 273 -22.59 -2.79 -10.81
C GLY A 273 -22.12 -2.46 -9.40
N THR A 274 -22.40 -3.29 -8.39
CA THR A 274 -21.94 -3.07 -7.01
C THR A 274 -20.41 -3.24 -6.93
N PRO A 275 -19.69 -2.22 -6.46
CA PRO A 275 -18.24 -2.28 -6.30
C PRO A 275 -17.84 -2.99 -4.99
N TYR A 276 -16.98 -3.99 -5.10
CA TYR A 276 -16.37 -4.72 -4.01
C TYR A 276 -14.86 -4.57 -4.03
N VAL A 277 -14.26 -4.49 -2.85
CA VAL A 277 -12.81 -4.51 -2.66
C VAL A 277 -12.38 -5.91 -2.31
N ARG A 278 -11.36 -6.42 -3.00
CA ARG A 278 -10.64 -7.64 -2.62
C ARG A 278 -9.47 -7.26 -1.71
N TYR A 279 -9.38 -7.87 -0.54
CA TYR A 279 -8.36 -7.55 0.44
C TYR A 279 -7.85 -8.78 1.18
N ARG A 280 -6.74 -8.62 1.90
CA ARG A 280 -6.31 -9.57 2.93
C ARG A 280 -6.36 -8.90 4.29
N THR A 281 -6.77 -9.68 5.29
CA THR A 281 -6.69 -9.22 6.68
C THR A 281 -5.27 -9.38 7.20
N SER A 282 -5.04 -8.87 8.40
CA SER A 282 -3.79 -9.11 9.13
C SER A 282 -3.76 -10.48 9.84
N TRP A 283 -4.56 -11.47 9.39
CA TRP A 283 -4.82 -12.73 10.09
C TRP A 283 -4.64 -13.97 9.21
N ALA A 284 -3.93 -13.87 8.09
CA ALA A 284 -3.86 -14.95 7.10
C ALA A 284 -5.24 -15.41 6.59
N SER A 285 -6.03 -14.48 6.04
CA SER A 285 -7.43 -14.70 5.69
C SER A 285 -7.67 -15.49 4.40
N GLY A 286 -6.62 -15.75 3.62
CA GLY A 286 -6.69 -16.24 2.25
C GLY A 286 -7.23 -15.19 1.27
N ASP A 287 -7.48 -15.64 0.04
CA ASP A 287 -7.71 -14.79 -1.15
C ASP A 287 -9.18 -14.40 -1.42
N LEU A 288 -10.10 -14.79 -0.54
CA LEU A 288 -11.55 -14.70 -0.79
C LEU A 288 -12.27 -13.71 0.14
N GLN A 289 -11.59 -12.63 0.54
CA GLN A 289 -12.21 -11.58 1.33
C GLN A 289 -12.66 -10.42 0.44
N PHE A 290 -13.96 -10.12 0.54
CA PHE A 290 -14.60 -9.04 -0.20
C PHE A 290 -15.47 -8.19 0.71
N SER A 291 -15.53 -6.89 0.44
CA SER A 291 -16.49 -6.00 1.08
C SER A 291 -16.91 -4.90 0.10
N ALA A 292 -18.20 -4.59 0.09
CA ALA A 292 -18.73 -3.53 -0.76
C ALA A 292 -18.15 -2.16 -0.33
N TRP A 293 -17.83 -1.29 -1.30
CA TRP A 293 -17.33 0.06 -1.03
C TRP A 293 -18.42 0.95 -0.43
N THR A 294 -18.64 0.81 0.87
CA THR A 294 -19.70 1.48 1.62
C THR A 294 -19.24 1.78 3.05
N SER A 295 -19.98 2.66 3.73
CA SER A 295 -19.78 2.97 5.15
C SER A 295 -20.15 1.84 6.12
N ALA A 296 -20.60 0.69 5.61
CA ALA A 296 -20.86 -0.48 6.44
C ALA A 296 -19.57 -0.98 7.10
N SER A 297 -19.71 -1.76 8.16
CA SER A 297 -18.56 -2.42 8.77
C SER A 297 -18.04 -3.53 7.87
N TRP A 298 -16.71 -3.63 7.74
CA TRP A 298 -16.05 -4.70 6.99
C TRP A 298 -15.37 -5.61 8.00
N THR A 299 -15.58 -6.91 7.87
CA THR A 299 -14.70 -7.98 8.39
C THR A 299 -15.29 -9.34 8.02
N PRO A 300 -14.47 -10.39 7.87
CA PRO A 300 -14.96 -11.75 7.76
C PRO A 300 -15.75 -12.09 9.03
N ASN A 301 -16.98 -12.60 8.89
CA ASN A 301 -17.81 -13.15 9.97
C ASN A 301 -18.20 -12.18 11.11
N GLY A 302 -17.98 -10.87 10.94
CA GLY A 302 -18.40 -9.85 11.91
C GLY A 302 -17.59 -9.80 13.21
N GLU A 303 -16.35 -10.30 13.21
CA GLU A 303 -15.53 -10.39 14.42
C GLU A 303 -15.06 -9.04 14.98
N LEU A 304 -14.76 -8.05 14.13
CA LEU A 304 -14.37 -6.70 14.58
C LEU A 304 -15.40 -5.62 14.25
N ASN A 305 -16.24 -5.82 13.23
CA ASN A 305 -17.28 -4.87 12.81
C ASN A 305 -16.79 -3.42 12.78
N LEU A 306 -15.70 -3.16 12.04
CA LEU A 306 -15.13 -1.82 11.89
C LEU A 306 -15.42 -1.28 10.49
N PRO A 307 -15.84 -0.02 10.33
CA PRO A 307 -15.94 0.61 9.02
C PRO A 307 -14.56 1.08 8.53
N LEU A 308 -14.43 1.26 7.22
CA LEU A 308 -13.25 1.85 6.59
C LEU A 308 -13.19 3.36 6.87
N ARG A 309 -12.29 3.81 7.75
CA ARG A 309 -12.08 5.23 8.06
C ARG A 309 -11.36 5.95 6.92
N GLY A 310 -10.34 5.33 6.36
CA GLY A 310 -9.50 5.92 5.33
C GLY A 310 -8.49 4.94 4.77
N VAL A 311 -7.66 5.43 3.87
CA VAL A 311 -6.65 4.63 3.17
C VAL A 311 -5.26 5.26 3.29
N ILE A 312 -4.25 4.43 3.11
CA ILE A 312 -2.85 4.85 2.99
C ILE A 312 -2.30 4.20 1.72
N GLY A 313 -1.89 5.03 0.77
CA GLY A 313 -1.24 4.57 -0.46
C GLY A 313 0.28 4.67 -0.37
N TYR A 314 0.95 3.76 -1.06
CA TYR A 314 2.40 3.64 -1.10
C TYR A 314 2.84 3.30 -2.53
N ARG A 315 3.69 4.15 -3.10
CA ARG A 315 4.17 4.04 -4.49
C ARG A 315 5.69 4.15 -4.50
N PRO A 316 6.42 3.03 -4.45
CA PRO A 316 7.88 3.09 -4.48
C PRO A 316 8.37 3.56 -5.85
N LEU A 317 9.46 4.31 -5.87
CA LEU A 317 9.98 4.97 -7.07
C LEU A 317 11.14 4.17 -7.68
N PRO A 318 11.31 4.19 -9.02
CA PRO A 318 12.43 3.51 -9.65
C PRO A 318 13.77 4.16 -9.28
N ARG A 319 14.81 3.33 -9.20
CA ARG A 319 16.18 3.76 -8.88
C ARG A 319 17.17 3.02 -9.78
N ILE A 320 17.97 3.75 -10.55
CA ILE A 320 19.10 3.17 -11.28
C ILE A 320 20.10 2.60 -10.27
N VAL A 321 20.42 1.31 -10.41
CA VAL A 321 21.34 0.58 -9.51
C VAL A 321 22.66 0.25 -10.20
N ALA A 322 22.67 0.11 -11.53
CA ALA A 322 23.88 -0.11 -12.29
C ALA A 322 23.80 0.57 -13.65
N TRP A 323 24.95 1.01 -14.14
CA TRP A 323 25.12 1.43 -15.52
C TRP A 323 26.55 1.14 -15.99
N SER A 324 26.72 0.90 -17.28
CA SER A 324 28.04 0.75 -17.88
C SER A 324 28.03 1.19 -19.34
N ARG A 325 29.19 1.64 -19.84
CA ARG A 325 29.39 1.96 -21.26
C ARG A 325 30.50 1.08 -21.82
N THR A 326 30.20 0.34 -22.87
CA THR A 326 31.18 -0.43 -23.65
C THR A 326 31.34 0.21 -25.04
N ALA A 327 32.24 -0.32 -25.87
CA ALA A 327 32.43 0.18 -27.23
C ALA A 327 31.17 -0.05 -28.08
N GLY A 328 30.29 0.95 -28.11
CA GLY A 328 29.07 0.95 -28.91
C GLY A 328 27.77 0.70 -28.15
N ALA A 329 27.80 0.50 -26.82
CA ALA A 329 26.59 0.28 -26.04
C ALA A 329 26.60 0.96 -24.65
N LEU A 330 25.40 1.33 -24.20
CA LEU A 330 25.07 1.79 -22.85
C LEU A 330 24.14 0.78 -22.21
N HIS A 331 24.54 0.19 -21.09
CA HIS A 331 23.69 -0.70 -20.30
C HIS A 331 23.19 0.04 -19.06
N PHE A 332 21.90 -0.11 -18.75
CA PHE A 332 21.27 0.39 -17.52
C PHE A 332 20.52 -0.75 -16.85
N ALA A 333 20.60 -0.81 -15.52
CA ALA A 333 19.71 -1.62 -14.69
C ALA A 333 19.17 -0.77 -13.53
N TRP A 334 17.92 -0.99 -13.16
CA TRP A 334 17.24 -0.28 -12.09
C TRP A 334 16.41 -1.23 -11.23
N HIS A 335 16.13 -0.82 -10.00
CA HIS A 335 15.04 -1.38 -9.22
C HIS A 335 13.81 -0.48 -9.43
N GLY A 336 12.61 -1.03 -9.30
CA GLY A 336 11.38 -0.28 -9.54
C GLY A 336 10.14 -1.17 -9.47
N PRO A 337 8.94 -0.59 -9.36
CA PRO A 337 7.69 -1.37 -9.29
C PRO A 337 7.53 -2.42 -10.40
N LEU A 338 7.23 -3.67 -10.02
CA LEU A 338 7.08 -4.78 -10.96
C LEU A 338 5.88 -5.69 -10.60
N ALA A 339 4.74 -5.07 -10.31
CA ALA A 339 3.48 -5.78 -10.10
C ALA A 339 2.93 -6.42 -11.39
N THR A 340 2.26 -7.56 -11.21
CA THR A 340 1.46 -8.24 -12.23
C THR A 340 -0.01 -8.17 -11.82
N LEU A 341 -0.85 -7.75 -12.75
CA LEU A 341 -2.29 -7.78 -12.61
C LEU A 341 -2.85 -9.02 -13.28
N ARG A 342 -3.90 -9.56 -12.69
CA ARG A 342 -4.70 -10.66 -13.21
C ARG A 342 -6.13 -10.20 -13.34
N ASP A 343 -6.66 -10.30 -14.56
CA ASP A 343 -8.09 -10.22 -14.81
C ASP A 343 -8.66 -11.65 -14.69
N ASP A 344 -9.42 -11.90 -13.63
CA ASP A 344 -10.00 -13.21 -13.36
C ASP A 344 -11.13 -13.57 -14.35
N VAL A 345 -11.68 -12.59 -15.08
CA VAL A 345 -12.75 -12.82 -16.07
C VAL A 345 -12.15 -13.35 -17.37
N SER A 346 -11.08 -12.73 -17.84
CA SER A 346 -10.36 -13.16 -19.03
C SER A 346 -9.27 -14.21 -18.76
N GLU A 347 -9.00 -14.51 -17.48
CA GLU A 347 -7.92 -15.37 -17.01
C GLU A 347 -6.54 -14.95 -17.55
N SER A 348 -6.34 -13.64 -17.69
CA SER A 348 -5.12 -13.08 -18.28
C SER A 348 -4.30 -12.30 -17.26
N ASP A 349 -2.98 -12.45 -17.37
CA ASP A 349 -2.01 -11.73 -16.55
C ASP A 349 -1.32 -10.65 -17.41
N PHE A 350 -1.11 -9.46 -16.84
CA PHE A 350 -0.45 -8.34 -17.53
C PHE A 350 0.46 -7.55 -16.57
N PRO A 351 1.60 -7.03 -17.05
CA PRO A 351 2.46 -6.17 -16.24
C PRO A 351 1.78 -4.81 -16.01
N ALA A 352 1.75 -4.35 -14.76
CA ALA A 352 1.17 -3.05 -14.43
C ALA A 352 2.12 -1.88 -14.76
N HIS A 353 3.42 -2.15 -14.83
CA HIS A 353 4.45 -1.12 -14.87
C HIS A 353 5.24 -1.18 -16.18
N ARG A 354 5.48 -0.01 -16.75
CA ARG A 354 6.34 0.19 -17.93
C ARG A 354 7.23 1.40 -17.70
N TYR A 355 8.40 1.37 -18.32
CA TYR A 355 9.47 2.33 -18.12
C TYR A 355 9.93 2.92 -19.44
N VAL A 356 10.44 4.14 -19.39
CA VAL A 356 11.25 4.73 -20.44
C VAL A 356 12.56 5.22 -19.84
N VAL A 357 13.65 5.05 -20.59
CA VAL A 357 14.88 5.76 -20.32
C VAL A 357 14.83 7.09 -21.05
N GLU A 358 15.07 8.16 -20.32
CA GLU A 358 15.09 9.51 -20.87
C GLU A 358 16.47 10.13 -20.70
N ARG A 359 16.80 11.03 -21.61
CA ARG A 359 18.07 11.74 -21.66
C ARG A 359 17.86 13.24 -21.51
N SER A 360 18.85 13.89 -20.91
CA SER A 360 18.96 15.35 -20.89
C SER A 360 20.42 15.81 -21.08
N PRO A 361 20.67 17.00 -21.68
CA PRO A 361 22.00 17.61 -21.71
C PRO A 361 22.47 18.13 -20.34
N SER A 362 21.57 18.36 -19.37
CA SER A 362 21.91 18.79 -18.00
C SER A 362 20.92 18.25 -16.95
N LEU A 363 21.35 18.14 -15.68
CA LEU A 363 20.46 17.70 -14.60
C LEU A 363 19.25 18.63 -14.41
N ASP A 364 19.46 19.92 -14.56
CA ASP A 364 18.43 20.95 -14.34
C ASP A 364 17.62 21.28 -15.61
N HIS A 365 17.80 20.51 -16.69
CA HIS A 365 17.06 20.76 -17.92
C HIS A 365 15.58 20.42 -17.70
N PRO A 366 14.65 21.30 -18.13
CA PRO A 366 13.22 21.08 -17.91
C PRO A 366 12.64 19.96 -18.78
N VAL A 367 13.30 19.62 -19.88
CA VAL A 367 12.84 18.61 -20.84
C VAL A 367 13.78 17.42 -20.83
N TRP A 368 13.21 16.22 -20.69
CA TRP A 368 13.92 14.95 -20.81
C TRP A 368 13.34 14.22 -22.02
N GLU A 369 14.20 13.81 -22.95
CA GLU A 369 13.81 13.17 -24.20
C GLU A 369 13.84 11.66 -24.04
N PRO A 370 12.74 10.94 -24.31
CA PRO A 370 12.75 9.48 -24.34
C PRO A 370 13.73 8.96 -25.39
N ILE A 371 14.64 8.09 -24.99
CA ILE A 371 15.58 7.40 -25.89
C ILE A 371 15.22 5.92 -26.07
N THR A 372 14.14 5.48 -25.45
CA THR A 372 13.55 4.14 -25.57
C THR A 372 12.05 4.24 -25.78
N GLY A 373 11.47 3.20 -26.36
CA GLY A 373 10.04 2.93 -26.18
C GLY A 373 9.74 2.43 -24.76
N PRO A 374 8.45 2.25 -24.41
CA PRO A 374 8.05 1.61 -23.17
C PRO A 374 8.61 0.19 -23.04
N VAL A 375 9.22 -0.13 -21.90
CA VAL A 375 9.72 -1.47 -21.57
C VAL A 375 9.22 -1.93 -20.20
N ALA A 376 8.92 -3.21 -20.05
CA ALA A 376 8.51 -3.81 -18.76
C ALA A 376 9.68 -4.46 -18.00
N MET A 377 10.86 -4.52 -18.62
CA MET A 377 12.08 -5.08 -18.01
C MET A 377 12.77 -4.02 -17.15
N LEU A 378 13.52 -4.47 -16.15
CA LEU A 378 14.28 -3.62 -15.22
C LEU A 378 15.74 -3.39 -15.65
N GLU A 379 16.08 -3.78 -16.89
CA GLU A 379 17.37 -3.55 -17.51
C GLU A 379 17.19 -3.30 -19.01
N ILE A 380 18.15 -2.57 -19.59
CA ILE A 380 18.17 -2.31 -21.03
C ILE A 380 19.59 -2.04 -21.53
N GLU A 381 19.86 -2.49 -22.75
CA GLU A 381 21.03 -2.12 -23.53
C GLU A 381 20.61 -1.19 -24.68
N LEU A 382 21.28 -0.05 -24.79
CA LEU A 382 21.06 0.96 -25.80
C LEU A 382 22.30 1.08 -26.68
N PRO A 383 22.15 1.32 -28.00
CA PRO A 383 23.26 1.76 -28.83
C PRO A 383 23.91 3.00 -28.22
N ASP A 384 25.22 3.17 -28.43
CA ASP A 384 25.90 4.40 -28.03
C ASP A 384 25.37 5.60 -28.85
N CYS A 385 24.32 6.22 -28.32
CA CYS A 385 23.48 7.19 -28.99
C CYS A 385 23.90 8.64 -28.77
N CYS A 386 24.77 8.88 -27.77
CA CYS A 386 24.60 10.06 -26.95
C CYS A 386 25.93 10.80 -26.68
N PRO A 387 26.12 12.01 -27.23
CA PRO A 387 27.34 12.81 -27.00
C PRO A 387 27.46 13.24 -25.54
N ALA A 388 28.69 13.35 -25.04
CA ALA A 388 28.97 13.81 -23.68
C ALA A 388 28.94 15.36 -23.58
N PRO A 389 28.47 15.94 -22.45
CA PRO A 389 27.82 15.26 -21.33
C PRO A 389 26.36 14.89 -21.65
N SER A 390 25.89 13.78 -21.09
CA SER A 390 24.49 13.34 -21.12
C SER A 390 24.09 12.80 -19.76
N PHE A 391 22.89 13.16 -19.32
CA PHE A 391 22.28 12.68 -18.09
C PHE A 391 21.12 11.77 -18.44
N PHE A 392 20.93 10.73 -17.64
CA PHE A 392 19.90 9.72 -17.87
C PHE A 392 19.03 9.55 -16.63
N ARG A 393 17.75 9.29 -16.86
CA ARG A 393 16.82 8.88 -15.81
C ARG A 393 15.92 7.76 -16.34
N VAL A 394 15.41 6.96 -15.41
CA VAL A 394 14.33 6.01 -15.68
C VAL A 394 13.04 6.66 -15.20
N ARG A 395 12.06 6.78 -16.08
CA ARG A 395 10.72 7.25 -15.74
C ARG A 395 9.74 6.10 -15.81
N LEU A 396 8.97 5.93 -14.75
CA LEU A 396 7.81 5.05 -14.73
C LEU A 396 6.66 5.74 -15.49
N LEU A 397 6.02 5.02 -16.40
CA LEU A 397 4.90 5.52 -17.18
C LEU A 397 3.58 5.34 -16.43
N ASP A 398 2.68 6.30 -16.60
CA ASP A 398 1.27 6.12 -16.22
C ASP A 398 0.62 5.10 -17.18
N PRO A 399 -0.29 4.22 -16.74
CA PRO A 399 -0.97 3.29 -17.65
C PRO A 399 -1.70 3.95 -18.83
N THR A 400 -2.05 5.23 -18.72
CA THR A 400 -2.71 5.99 -19.81
C THR A 400 -1.75 6.54 -20.87
N GLU A 401 -0.44 6.53 -20.62
CA GLU A 401 0.62 6.89 -21.59
C GLU A 401 1.02 5.68 -22.46
#